data_AF-A0A7W7ZKE3-F1
#
_entry.id   AF-A0A7W7ZKE3-F1
#
_cell.length_a   1.000
_cell.length_b   1.000
_cell.length_c   1.000
_cell.angle_alpha   90.00
_cell.angle_beta   90.00
_cell.angle_gamma   90.00
#
_symmetry.space_group_name_H-M   'P 1'
#
loop_
_entity.id
_entity.type
_entity.pdbx_description
1 polymer ?
#
loop_
_entity_poly.entity_id
_entity_poly.type
_entity_poly.pdbx_seq_one_letter_code
_entity_poly.pdbx_strand_id
1 'polypeptide(L)'
;MSLLIASSRVSLPTQYLDLLRYSNGGEGPLALEPLWFALYSTSECIELFHSDSAVATSFPGFVFFGTNGGLEMIGFAITTDAPWRIVMLDPIAGTSSCVEIAPDISAFIRQIGVEG
;
A
#
# COMPACT_ATOMS: atom_id res chain seq x y z
N MET A 1 2.48 7.78 14.22
CA MET A 1 3.11 6.46 14.00
C MET A 1 2.58 5.37 14.94
N SER A 2 2.61 5.53 16.26
CA SER A 2 2.13 4.49 17.18
C SER A 2 0.67 4.09 16.97
N LEU A 3 -0.22 5.05 16.67
CA LEU A 3 -1.62 4.79 16.35
C LEU A 3 -1.78 3.97 15.06
N LEU A 4 -1.03 4.30 14.00
CA LEU A 4 -1.05 3.53 12.74
C LEU A 4 -0.69 2.06 12.97
N ILE A 5 0.37 1.82 13.74
CA ILE A 5 0.81 0.46 14.08
C ILE A 5 -0.28 -0.26 14.88
N ALA A 6 -0.89 0.41 15.86
CA ALA A 6 -1.96 -0.16 16.67
C ALA A 6 -3.26 -0.43 15.88
N SER A 7 -3.55 0.38 14.86
CA SER A 7 -4.71 0.17 13.97
C SER A 7 -4.46 -0.92 12.92
N SER A 8 -3.20 -1.26 12.64
CA SER A 8 -2.88 -2.31 11.67
C SER A 8 -3.09 -3.70 12.24
N ARG A 9 -3.74 -4.56 11.45
CA ARG A 9 -3.93 -5.98 11.77
C ARG A 9 -2.66 -6.84 11.60
N VAL A 10 -1.58 -6.25 11.10
CA VAL A 10 -0.31 -6.93 10.87
C VAL A 10 0.88 -6.07 11.29
N SER A 11 2.02 -6.70 11.53
CA SER A 11 3.28 -5.99 11.74
C SER A 11 3.75 -5.36 10.43
N LEU A 12 3.57 -4.05 10.31
CA LEU A 12 3.97 -3.28 9.12
C LEU A 12 5.50 -3.31 8.91
N PRO A 13 5.99 -3.45 7.67
CA PRO A 13 7.42 -3.41 7.38
C PRO A 13 8.07 -2.09 7.82
N THR A 14 9.26 -2.15 8.43
CA THR A 14 9.98 -0.96 8.90
C THR A 14 10.23 0.05 7.78
N GLN A 15 10.57 -0.43 6.59
CA GLN A 15 10.81 0.41 5.41
C GLN A 15 9.58 1.23 5.00
N TYR A 16 8.37 0.67 5.16
CA TYR A 16 7.13 1.41 4.91
C TYR A 16 6.90 2.51 5.96
N LEU A 17 7.17 2.19 7.23
CA LEU A 17 7.08 3.19 8.30
C LEU A 17 8.10 4.32 8.11
N ASP A 18 9.30 3.99 7.63
CA ASP A 18 10.33 4.98 7.31
C ASP A 18 9.93 5.85 6.11
N LEU A 19 9.30 5.28 5.08
CA LEU A 19 8.72 6.05 3.97
C LEU A 19 7.70 7.07 4.50
N LEU A 20 6.76 6.65 5.35
CA LEU A 20 5.76 7.55 5.95
C LEU A 20 6.35 8.61 6.89
N ARG A 21 7.48 8.32 7.54
CA ARG A 21 8.23 9.33 8.33
C ARG A 21 8.90 10.35 7.44
N TYR A 22 9.43 9.91 6.30
CA TYR A 22 10.06 10.79 5.32
C TYR A 22 9.01 11.67 4.63
N SER A 23 7.89 11.08 4.20
CA SER A 23 6.78 11.79 3.56
C SER A 23 5.44 11.24 4.05
N ASN A 24 4.66 12.07 4.72
CA ASN A 24 3.34 11.70 5.25
C ASN A 24 2.26 11.87 4.16
N GLY A 25 2.34 11.06 3.12
CA GLY A 25 1.60 11.19 1.87
C GLY A 25 2.47 11.76 0.74
N GLY A 26 1.84 12.19 -0.34
CA GLY A 26 2.51 12.77 -1.52
C GLY A 26 2.36 11.90 -2.77
N GLU A 27 2.73 12.43 -3.92
CA GLU A 27 2.55 11.77 -5.20
C GLU A 27 3.71 12.04 -6.16
N GLY A 28 3.89 11.13 -7.12
CA GLY A 28 4.88 11.29 -8.18
C GLY A 28 5.02 10.08 -9.09
N PRO A 29 5.98 10.14 -10.02
CA PRO A 29 6.29 9.04 -10.92
C PRO A 29 6.66 7.75 -10.17
N LEU A 30 6.35 6.62 -10.77
CA LEU A 30 6.75 5.30 -10.32
C LEU A 30 7.37 4.55 -11.50
N ALA A 31 8.62 4.09 -11.41
CA ALA A 31 9.23 3.29 -12.48
C ALA A 31 8.76 1.81 -12.49
N LEU A 32 7.48 1.59 -12.23
CA LEU A 32 6.73 0.33 -12.31
C LEU A 32 5.35 0.68 -12.85
N GLU A 33 4.64 -0.26 -13.51
CA GLU A 33 3.22 -0.02 -13.78
C GLU A 33 2.48 0.25 -12.46
N PRO A 34 1.57 1.24 -12.43
CA PRO A 34 1.01 2.02 -13.55
C PRO A 34 1.64 3.41 -13.77
N LEU A 35 2.92 3.58 -13.46
CA LEU A 35 3.75 4.76 -13.71
C LEU A 35 3.52 5.99 -12.82
N TRP A 36 2.46 5.98 -12.01
CA TRP A 36 2.19 7.00 -11.00
C TRP A 36 1.88 6.35 -9.65
N PHE A 37 2.33 6.98 -8.57
CA PHE A 37 2.07 6.55 -7.20
C PHE A 37 1.71 7.75 -6.34
N ALA A 38 0.55 7.67 -5.68
CA ALA A 38 0.15 8.55 -4.60
C ALA A 38 0.11 7.76 -3.29
N LEU A 39 1.01 8.12 -2.38
CA LEU A 39 1.10 7.58 -1.03
C LEU A 39 -0.03 8.16 -0.17
N TYR A 40 -0.77 7.30 0.52
CA TYR A 40 -1.73 7.75 1.52
C TYR A 40 -1.01 8.33 2.74
N SER A 41 -1.59 9.36 3.34
CA SER A 41 -1.12 9.88 4.61
C SER A 41 -1.33 8.86 5.75
N THR A 42 -0.61 9.04 6.85
CA THR A 42 -0.78 8.24 8.07
C THR A 42 -2.24 8.24 8.54
N SER A 43 -2.95 9.37 8.39
CA SER A 43 -4.35 9.53 8.81
C SER A 43 -5.28 8.64 7.98
N GLU A 44 -5.13 8.68 6.65
CA GLU A 44 -5.89 7.83 5.72
C GLU A 44 -5.59 6.34 5.96
N CYS A 45 -4.32 5.99 6.17
CA CYS A 45 -3.96 4.61 6.49
C CYS A 45 -4.57 4.15 7.82
N ILE A 46 -4.66 5.01 8.85
CA ILE A 46 -5.33 4.65 10.11
C ILE A 46 -6.79 4.30 9.83
N GLU A 47 -7.52 5.15 9.10
CA GLU A 47 -8.93 4.91 8.74
C GLU A 47 -9.13 3.62 7.96
N LEU A 48 -8.24 3.34 6.99
CA LEU A 48 -8.30 2.13 6.17
C LEU A 48 -7.93 0.86 6.96
N PHE A 49 -6.96 0.94 7.88
CA PHE A 49 -6.43 -0.24 8.58
C PHE A 49 -7.33 -0.72 9.71
N HIS A 50 -8.17 0.16 10.26
CA HIS A 50 -9.15 -0.23 11.26
C HIS A 50 -9.96 -1.44 10.80
N SER A 51 -10.08 -2.45 11.67
CA SER A 51 -10.74 -3.73 11.35
C SER A 51 -12.17 -3.58 10.85
N ASP A 52 -12.85 -2.54 11.32
CA ASP A 52 -14.26 -2.27 11.01
C ASP A 52 -14.42 -1.40 9.75
N SER A 53 -13.31 -1.04 9.09
CA SER A 53 -13.36 -0.32 7.83
C SER A 53 -13.94 -1.22 6.73
N ALA A 54 -14.70 -0.61 5.82
CA ALA A 54 -15.25 -1.32 4.67
C ALA A 54 -14.13 -1.99 3.84
N VAL A 55 -12.99 -1.30 3.68
CA VAL A 55 -11.85 -1.80 2.92
C VAL A 55 -11.21 -3.01 3.61
N ALA A 56 -10.93 -2.94 4.91
CA ALA A 56 -10.35 -4.06 5.66
C ALA A 56 -11.27 -5.29 5.66
N THR A 57 -12.59 -5.06 5.69
CA THR A 57 -13.62 -6.11 5.65
C THR A 57 -13.75 -6.73 4.26
N SER A 58 -13.78 -5.93 3.20
CA SER A 58 -13.92 -6.40 1.81
C SER A 58 -12.65 -7.05 1.27
N PHE A 59 -11.48 -6.63 1.77
CA PHE A 59 -10.17 -7.08 1.28
C PHE A 59 -9.30 -7.58 2.44
N PRO A 60 -9.66 -8.70 3.12
CA PRO A 60 -8.99 -9.16 4.32
C PRO A 60 -7.54 -9.63 4.10
N GLY A 61 -7.19 -9.98 2.85
CA GLY A 61 -5.83 -10.36 2.46
C GLY A 61 -4.91 -9.20 2.10
N PHE A 62 -5.36 -7.94 2.24
CA PHE A 62 -4.61 -6.78 1.72
C PHE A 62 -4.46 -5.64 2.73
N VAL A 63 -3.35 -4.93 2.71
CA VAL A 63 -3.19 -3.65 3.42
C VAL A 63 -2.82 -2.58 2.40
N PHE A 64 -3.75 -1.69 2.06
CA PHE A 64 -3.55 -0.67 1.03
C PHE A 64 -2.93 0.61 1.60
N PHE A 65 -1.86 1.09 0.96
CA PHE A 65 -1.12 2.25 1.42
C PHE A 65 -1.00 3.36 0.37
N GLY A 66 -1.58 3.18 -0.81
CA GLY A 66 -1.62 4.23 -1.81
C GLY A 66 -2.51 3.88 -2.99
N THR A 67 -2.44 4.71 -4.01
CA THR A 67 -3.18 4.58 -5.28
C THR A 67 -2.27 4.97 -6.44
N ASN A 68 -2.68 4.65 -7.66
CA ASN A 68 -2.06 5.14 -8.87
C ASN A 68 -2.55 6.54 -9.32
N GLY A 69 -3.34 7.22 -8.49
CA GLY A 69 -4.00 8.48 -8.84
C GLY A 69 -5.34 8.30 -9.57
N GLY A 70 -5.74 7.04 -9.81
CA GLY A 70 -7.03 6.62 -10.35
C GLY A 70 -7.90 5.93 -9.31
N LEU A 71 -8.51 4.81 -9.69
CA LEU A 71 -9.40 4.03 -8.81
C LEU A 71 -8.69 2.83 -8.18
N GLU A 72 -7.52 2.48 -8.69
CA GLU A 72 -6.76 1.33 -8.23
C GLU A 72 -6.08 1.61 -6.90
N MET A 73 -6.08 0.60 -6.03
CA MET A 73 -5.42 0.63 -4.74
C MET A 73 -4.11 -0.15 -4.82
N ILE A 74 -3.06 0.40 -4.22
CA ILE A 74 -1.73 -0.22 -4.11
C ILE A 74 -1.50 -0.64 -2.66
N GLY A 75 -1.06 -1.87 -2.45
CA GLY A 75 -0.97 -2.44 -1.11
C GLY A 75 -0.11 -3.68 -0.97
N PHE A 76 0.02 -4.13 0.26
CA PHE A 76 0.61 -5.41 0.60
C PHE A 76 -0.39 -6.53 0.34
N ALA A 77 0.03 -7.59 -0.35
CA ALA A 77 -0.68 -8.87 -0.33
C ALA A 77 -0.22 -9.67 0.90
N ILE A 78 -1.03 -9.67 1.95
CA ILE A 78 -0.69 -10.27 3.25
C ILE A 78 -0.68 -11.79 3.12
N THR A 79 0.46 -12.39 3.45
CA THR A 79 0.62 -13.83 3.64
C THR A 79 1.21 -14.09 5.03
N THR A 80 1.39 -15.37 5.40
CA THR A 80 1.95 -15.74 6.70
C THR A 80 3.38 -15.23 6.89
N ASP A 81 4.21 -15.23 5.85
CA ASP A 81 5.62 -14.89 5.91
C ASP A 81 5.93 -13.59 5.16
N ALA A 82 6.67 -12.69 5.83
CA ALA A 82 7.23 -11.49 5.22
C ALA A 82 8.60 -11.81 4.57
N PRO A 83 9.06 -11.03 3.55
CA PRO A 83 8.42 -9.82 3.01
C PRO A 83 7.21 -10.12 2.11
N TRP A 84 6.20 -9.27 2.19
CA TRP A 84 5.00 -9.37 1.35
C TRP A 84 5.19 -8.64 0.02
N ARG A 85 4.60 -9.21 -1.04
CA ARG A 85 4.50 -8.61 -2.36
C ARG A 85 3.70 -7.31 -2.32
N ILE A 86 4.09 -6.37 -3.17
CA ILE A 86 3.30 -5.17 -3.45
C ILE A 86 2.44 -5.45 -4.67
N VAL A 87 1.14 -5.19 -4.52
CA VAL A 87 0.13 -5.43 -5.54
C VAL A 87 -0.65 -4.16 -5.83
N MET A 88 -1.24 -4.13 -7.02
CA MET A 88 -2.30 -3.19 -7.40
C MET A 88 -3.60 -3.96 -7.61
N LEU A 89 -4.72 -3.37 -7.19
CA LEU A 89 -6.05 -3.99 -7.25
C LEU A 89 -7.09 -2.93 -7.61
N ASP A 90 -7.98 -3.24 -8.55
CA ASP A 90 -9.20 -2.48 -8.80
C ASP A 90 -10.29 -2.97 -7.82
N PRO A 91 -10.73 -2.12 -6.87
CA PRO A 91 -11.71 -2.53 -5.86
C PRO A 91 -13.10 -2.81 -6.44
N ILE A 92 -13.43 -2.30 -7.63
CA ILE A 92 -14.69 -2.56 -8.33
C ILE A 92 -14.66 -3.94 -9.00
N ALA A 93 -13.55 -4.28 -9.65
CA ALA A 93 -13.34 -5.60 -10.25
C ALA A 93 -13.00 -6.69 -9.21
N GLY A 94 -12.69 -6.30 -7.98
CA GLY A 94 -12.42 -7.19 -6.86
C GLY A 94 -11.07 -7.91 -6.97
N THR A 95 -10.87 -8.96 -6.16
CA THR A 95 -9.55 -9.61 -5.99
C THR A 95 -9.01 -10.29 -7.24
N SER A 96 -9.85 -10.60 -8.23
CA SER A 96 -9.41 -11.15 -9.52
C SER A 96 -8.62 -10.15 -10.38
N SER A 97 -8.71 -8.85 -10.09
CA SER A 97 -7.92 -7.81 -10.77
C SER A 97 -6.51 -7.63 -10.20
N CYS A 98 -6.18 -8.35 -9.12
CA CYS A 98 -4.94 -8.19 -8.40
C CYS A 98 -3.73 -8.52 -9.29
N VAL A 99 -2.81 -7.57 -9.42
CA VAL A 99 -1.54 -7.74 -10.13
C VAL A 99 -0.37 -7.42 -9.21
N GLU A 100 0.67 -8.23 -9.25
CA GLU A 100 1.94 -7.96 -8.55
C GLU A 100 2.71 -6.86 -9.29
N ILE A 101 3.13 -5.83 -8.57
CA ILE A 101 3.92 -4.71 -9.13
C ILE A 101 5.34 -4.66 -8.55
N ALA A 102 5.59 -5.24 -7.38
CA ALA A 102 6.93 -5.43 -6.84
C ALA A 102 7.01 -6.64 -5.90
N PRO A 103 8.18 -7.29 -5.80
CA PRO A 103 8.34 -8.47 -4.93
C PRO A 103 8.29 -8.13 -3.44
N ASP A 104 8.64 -6.89 -3.06
CA ASP A 104 8.56 -6.38 -1.70
C ASP A 104 8.59 -4.83 -1.66
N ILE A 105 8.36 -4.26 -0.47
CA ILE A 105 8.34 -2.81 -0.27
C ILE A 105 9.69 -2.14 -0.53
N SER A 106 10.81 -2.84 -0.30
CA SER A 106 12.13 -2.25 -0.53
C SER A 106 12.40 -2.13 -2.03
N ALA A 107 12.00 -3.14 -2.82
CA ALA A 107 12.04 -3.09 -4.28
C ALA A 107 11.10 -2.00 -4.83
N PHE A 108 9.89 -1.87 -4.26
CA PHE A 108 8.93 -0.83 -4.64
C PHE A 108 9.45 0.59 -4.39
N ILE A 109 9.96 0.87 -3.17
CA ILE A 109 10.44 2.22 -2.79
C ILE A 109 11.55 2.71 -3.72
N ARG A 110 12.42 1.82 -4.22
CA ARG A 110 13.51 2.19 -5.16
C ARG A 110 13.01 2.75 -6.49
N GLN A 111 11.74 2.54 -6.82
CA GLN A 111 11.14 2.97 -8.09
C GLN A 111 10.36 4.28 -7.94
N ILE A 112 10.11 4.76 -6.71
CA ILE A 112 9.37 5.99 -6.46
C ILE A 112 10.21 7.20 -6.89
N GLY A 113 9.59 8.11 -7.65
CA GLY A 113 10.23 9.32 -8.15
C GLY A 113 11.21 9.10 -9.30
N VAL A 114 11.29 7.87 -9.83
CA VAL A 114 12.08 7.53 -11.00
C VAL A 114 11.17 7.56 -12.23
N GLU A 115 11.58 8.25 -13.28
CA GLU A 115 10.93 8.20 -14.59
C GLU A 115 11.39 6.95 -15.34
N GLY A 116 10.43 6.17 -15.86
CA GLY A 116 10.66 4.94 -16.62
C GLY A 116 10.96 5.16 -18.10
#